data_AF-A0A5J5AWU7-F1
#
_entry.id   AF-A0A5J5AWU7-F1
#
_cell.length_a   1.000
_cell.length_b   1.000
_cell.length_c   1.000
_cell.angle_alpha   90.00
_cell.angle_beta   90.00
_cell.angle_gamma   90.00
#
_symmetry.space_group_name_H-M   'P 1'
#
loop_
_entity.id
_entity.type
_entity.pdbx_description
1 polymer ?
#
loop_
_entity_poly.entity_id
_entity_poly.type
_entity_poly.pdbx_seq_one_letter_code
_entity_poly.pdbx_strand_id
1 'polypeptide(L)'
;MKVEGERRYALLLAAKDSEYVKEVYGGYFKVFVAAFGEEGERWDLFRVVEGEFPDMNDLENYDGFVVSGSPFDAYGNDHWILKLCFLLQTLDSMQKQVLGICFGHQVWEVPVGAEVIAFSDKTGVEMFTIGKHILGIQGHPEYTKDILNNLIDRLVNNDSIEIAFAEDAKSNLQIAEPDRKCWEKICRSFLKGKI
;
A
#
# COMPACT_ATOMS: atom_id res chain seq x y z
N MET A 1 1.47 22.97 -20.14
CA MET A 1 0.61 23.26 -18.97
C MET A 1 -0.56 22.30 -19.04
N LYS A 2 -0.60 21.24 -18.21
CA LYS A 2 -1.85 20.49 -18.03
C LYS A 2 -2.84 21.49 -17.44
N VAL A 3 -4.00 21.63 -18.07
CA VAL A 3 -5.16 22.27 -17.43
C VAL A 3 -5.32 21.57 -16.08
N GLU A 4 -5.49 22.31 -14.98
CA GLU A 4 -5.76 21.75 -13.65
C GLU A 4 -7.14 21.06 -13.68
N GLY A 5 -7.20 19.89 -14.32
CA GLY A 5 -8.25 18.92 -14.14
C GLY A 5 -8.08 18.27 -12.78
N GLU A 6 -9.20 17.87 -12.17
CA GLU A 6 -9.26 17.08 -10.96
C GLU A 6 -8.31 15.88 -11.08
N ARG A 7 -7.27 15.82 -10.22
CA ARG A 7 -6.32 14.70 -10.25
C ARG A 7 -7.03 13.44 -9.80
N ARG A 8 -6.76 12.32 -10.47
CA ARG A 8 -7.48 11.07 -10.24
C ARG A 8 -6.53 9.95 -9.84
N TYR A 9 -6.82 9.25 -8.75
CA TYR A 9 -6.02 8.14 -8.25
C TYR A 9 -6.87 6.89 -8.01
N ALA A 10 -6.24 5.73 -8.07
CA ALA A 10 -6.89 4.46 -7.78
C ALA A 10 -6.20 3.74 -6.62
N LEU A 11 -7.01 3.22 -5.69
CA LEU A 11 -6.57 2.26 -4.69
C LEU A 11 -6.91 0.85 -5.15
N LEU A 12 -5.89 0.03 -5.39
CA LEU A 12 -5.96 -1.40 -5.65
C LEU A 12 -5.88 -2.14 -4.31
N LEU A 13 -7.04 -2.39 -3.70
CA LEU A 13 -7.14 -2.98 -2.37
C LEU A 13 -7.03 -4.51 -2.45
N ALA A 14 -5.88 -5.01 -2.00
CA ALA A 14 -5.50 -6.43 -1.98
C ALA A 14 -5.89 -7.14 -0.66
N ALA A 15 -6.75 -6.54 0.15
CA ALA A 15 -7.22 -7.10 1.42
C ALA A 15 -8.72 -6.86 1.63
N LYS A 16 -9.33 -7.69 2.47
CA LYS A 16 -10.67 -7.41 2.99
C LYS A 16 -10.57 -6.47 4.19
N ASP A 17 -11.49 -5.52 4.26
CA ASP A 17 -11.58 -4.63 5.43
C ASP A 17 -11.85 -5.47 6.69
N SER A 18 -11.08 -5.24 7.75
CA SER A 18 -11.37 -5.84 9.05
C SER A 18 -12.64 -5.22 9.64
N GLU A 19 -13.33 -5.94 10.52
CA GLU A 19 -14.51 -5.42 11.21
C GLU A 19 -14.19 -4.09 11.92
N TYR A 20 -13.07 -4.06 12.65
CA TYR A 20 -12.59 -2.84 13.31
C TYR A 20 -12.40 -1.66 12.34
N VAL A 21 -11.71 -1.87 11.22
CA VAL A 21 -11.46 -0.79 10.24
C VAL A 21 -12.75 -0.36 9.55
N LYS A 22 -13.69 -1.28 9.31
CA LYS A 22 -15.03 -0.92 8.81
C LYS A 22 -15.79 -0.05 9.81
N GLU A 23 -15.79 -0.42 11.08
CA GLU A 23 -16.55 0.28 12.13
C GLU A 23 -15.96 1.65 12.46
N VAL A 24 -14.65 1.73 12.64
CA VAL A 24 -13.98 2.96 13.10
C VAL A 24 -13.70 3.93 11.96
N TYR A 25 -13.25 3.41 10.82
CA TYR A 25 -12.79 4.24 9.70
C TYR A 25 -13.74 4.21 8.51
N GLY A 26 -14.71 3.29 8.46
CA GLY A 26 -15.54 3.06 7.27
C GLY A 26 -14.81 2.29 6.15
N GLY A 27 -13.74 1.55 6.49
CA GLY A 27 -12.95 0.74 5.56
C GLY A 27 -11.57 1.33 5.25
N TYR A 28 -10.66 0.48 4.76
CA TYR A 28 -9.29 0.84 4.40
C TYR A 28 -9.24 1.92 3.33
N PHE A 29 -10.22 2.00 2.43
CA PHE A 29 -10.27 3.09 1.45
C PHE A 29 -10.15 4.47 2.09
N LYS A 30 -10.88 4.72 3.18
CA LYS A 30 -10.81 5.99 3.92
C LYS A 30 -9.48 6.17 4.65
N VAL A 31 -8.87 5.09 5.14
CA VAL A 31 -7.53 5.12 5.76
C VAL A 31 -6.47 5.56 4.75
N PHE A 32 -6.48 4.97 3.54
CA PHE A 32 -5.55 5.31 2.46
C PHE A 32 -5.77 6.73 1.93
N VAL A 33 -7.03 7.14 1.72
CA VAL A 33 -7.35 8.51 1.28
C VAL A 33 -6.93 9.54 2.34
N ALA A 34 -7.09 9.24 3.63
CA ALA A 34 -6.62 10.12 4.69
C ALA A 34 -5.08 10.25 4.73
N ALA A 35 -4.35 9.18 4.40
CA ALA A 35 -2.89 9.18 4.38
C ALA A 35 -2.32 9.90 3.13
N PHE A 36 -2.89 9.65 1.94
CA PHE A 36 -2.27 9.99 0.66
C PHE A 36 -3.07 10.96 -0.22
N GLY A 37 -4.34 11.22 0.10
CA GLY A 37 -5.19 12.16 -0.61
C GLY A 37 -4.86 13.63 -0.30
N GLU A 38 -5.08 14.50 -1.28
CA GLU A 38 -5.11 15.96 -1.13
C GLU A 38 -6.51 16.49 -1.51
N GLU A 39 -6.84 17.72 -1.09
CA GLU A 39 -8.12 18.35 -1.42
C GLU A 39 -8.25 18.57 -2.94
N GLY A 40 -9.44 18.31 -3.50
CA GLY A 40 -9.69 18.44 -4.95
C GLY A 40 -9.22 17.24 -5.78
N GLU A 41 -8.88 16.12 -5.14
CA GLU A 41 -8.54 14.87 -5.82
C GLU A 41 -9.70 13.87 -5.79
N ARG A 42 -9.86 13.15 -6.90
CA ARG A 42 -10.75 12.00 -6.99
C ARG A 42 -10.00 10.71 -6.71
N TRP A 43 -10.59 9.86 -5.88
CA TRP A 43 -10.06 8.53 -5.57
C TRP A 43 -11.11 7.47 -5.87
N ASP A 44 -10.73 6.45 -6.65
CA ASP A 44 -11.57 5.29 -6.91
C ASP A 44 -10.99 4.05 -6.19
N LEU A 45 -11.87 3.15 -5.75
CA LEU A 45 -11.52 1.90 -5.07
C LEU A 45 -11.74 0.72 -6.02
N PHE A 46 -10.74 -0.16 -6.11
CA PHE A 46 -10.86 -1.45 -6.77
C PHE A 46 -10.47 -2.56 -5.79
N ARG A 47 -11.40 -3.43 -5.42
CA ARG A 47 -11.13 -4.58 -4.54
C ARG A 47 -10.52 -5.70 -5.37
N VAL A 48 -9.23 -5.58 -5.69
CA VAL A 48 -8.51 -6.53 -6.54
C VAL A 48 -8.51 -7.95 -5.96
N VAL A 49 -8.51 -8.08 -4.63
CA VAL A 49 -8.64 -9.38 -3.94
C VAL A 49 -10.00 -10.06 -4.18
N GLU A 50 -11.01 -9.29 -4.59
CA GLU A 50 -12.35 -9.75 -4.95
C GLU A 50 -12.55 -9.81 -6.48
N GLY A 51 -11.49 -9.60 -7.26
CA GLY A 51 -11.53 -9.67 -8.72
C GLY A 51 -11.97 -8.37 -9.40
N GLU A 52 -12.15 -7.28 -8.65
CA GLU A 52 -12.50 -5.96 -9.17
C GLU A 52 -11.24 -5.21 -9.59
N PHE A 53 -11.14 -4.85 -10.87
CA PHE A 53 -9.98 -4.16 -11.45
C PHE A 53 -10.45 -2.97 -12.30
N PRO A 54 -9.61 -1.94 -12.46
CA PRO A 54 -9.89 -0.87 -13.42
C PRO A 54 -9.97 -1.43 -14.84
N ASP A 55 -10.79 -0.79 -15.68
CA ASP A 55 -10.78 -1.05 -17.12
C ASP A 55 -9.44 -0.58 -17.70
N MET A 56 -8.85 -1.40 -18.57
CA MET A 56 -7.57 -1.09 -19.23
C MET A 56 -7.65 0.20 -20.05
N ASN A 57 -8.82 0.52 -20.63
CA ASN A 57 -9.04 1.73 -21.40
C ASN A 57 -9.12 2.99 -20.51
N ASP A 58 -9.43 2.83 -19.23
CA ASP A 58 -9.56 3.94 -18.29
C ASP A 58 -8.24 4.29 -17.60
N LEU A 59 -7.19 3.46 -17.72
CA LEU A 59 -5.92 3.66 -17.02
C LEU A 59 -5.25 4.99 -17.35
N GLU A 60 -5.44 5.49 -18.58
CA GLU A 60 -4.88 6.77 -18.99
C GLU A 60 -5.44 7.96 -18.18
N ASN A 61 -6.67 7.82 -17.67
CA ASN A 61 -7.38 8.86 -16.91
C ASN A 61 -6.92 8.97 -15.44
N TYR A 62 -6.07 8.07 -14.97
CA TYR A 62 -5.50 8.13 -13.62
C TYR A 62 -4.10 8.74 -13.64
N ASP A 63 -3.83 9.62 -12.69
CA ASP A 63 -2.50 10.19 -12.44
C ASP A 63 -1.61 9.28 -11.60
N GLY A 64 -2.19 8.39 -10.78
CA GLY A 64 -1.43 7.40 -10.03
C GLY A 64 -2.26 6.29 -9.38
N PHE A 65 -1.57 5.26 -8.90
CA PHE A 65 -2.13 4.04 -8.33
C PHE A 65 -1.45 3.71 -7.01
N VAL A 66 -2.22 3.17 -6.07
CA VAL A 66 -1.71 2.63 -4.81
C VAL A 66 -2.12 1.17 -4.70
N VAL A 67 -1.18 0.28 -4.42
CA VAL A 67 -1.44 -1.15 -4.13
C VAL A 67 -1.30 -1.36 -2.63
N SER A 68 -2.35 -1.82 -1.97
CA SER A 68 -2.33 -2.04 -0.52
C SER A 68 -1.51 -3.27 -0.11
N GLY A 69 -1.25 -3.38 1.20
CA GLY A 69 -0.88 -4.66 1.80
C GLY A 69 -1.97 -5.73 1.65
N SER A 70 -1.60 -6.98 1.90
CA SER A 70 -2.47 -8.15 1.81
C SER A 70 -2.07 -9.19 2.85
N PRO A 71 -3.02 -9.97 3.40
CA PRO A 71 -2.70 -11.17 4.17
C PRO A 71 -2.35 -12.38 3.29
N PHE A 72 -2.47 -12.26 1.96
CA PHE A 72 -2.15 -13.33 1.02
C PHE A 72 -0.66 -13.34 0.65
N ASP A 73 -0.14 -14.50 0.30
CA ASP A 73 1.20 -14.63 -0.27
C ASP A 73 1.24 -14.05 -1.68
N ALA A 74 2.13 -13.09 -1.91
CA ALA A 74 2.30 -12.41 -3.18
C ALA A 74 2.82 -13.32 -4.30
N TYR A 75 3.41 -14.46 -3.94
CA TYR A 75 3.89 -15.48 -4.89
C TYR A 75 2.84 -16.56 -5.17
N GLY A 76 1.62 -16.40 -4.64
CA GLY A 76 0.51 -17.30 -4.90
C GLY A 76 0.07 -17.29 -6.38
N ASN A 77 -0.41 -18.43 -6.86
CA ASN A 77 -0.96 -18.58 -8.21
C ASN A 77 -2.46 -18.17 -8.28
N ASP A 78 -2.95 -17.38 -7.33
CA ASP A 78 -4.32 -16.91 -7.35
C ASP A 78 -4.56 -16.03 -8.58
N HIS A 79 -5.69 -16.24 -9.24
CA HIS A 79 -5.98 -15.60 -10.52
C HIS A 79 -5.95 -14.06 -10.44
N TRP A 80 -6.35 -13.50 -9.30
CA TRP A 80 -6.32 -12.06 -9.07
C TRP A 80 -4.89 -11.52 -8.87
N ILE A 81 -3.98 -12.31 -8.29
CA ILE A 81 -2.56 -11.92 -8.13
C ILE A 81 -1.90 -11.84 -9.50
N LEU A 82 -2.09 -12.86 -10.34
CA LEU A 82 -1.56 -12.86 -11.71
C LEU A 82 -2.12 -11.69 -12.53
N LYS A 83 -3.42 -11.39 -12.39
CA LYS A 83 -4.06 -10.24 -13.03
C LYS A 83 -3.51 -8.92 -12.51
N LEU A 84 -3.21 -8.82 -11.21
CA LEU A 84 -2.56 -7.66 -10.61
C LEU A 84 -1.15 -7.47 -11.18
N CYS A 85 -0.32 -8.51 -11.25
CA CYS A 85 1.00 -8.43 -11.86
C CYS A 85 0.93 -7.91 -13.31
N PHE A 86 -0.02 -8.42 -14.11
CA PHE A 86 -0.22 -7.96 -15.49
C PHE A 86 -0.65 -6.48 -15.55
N LEU A 87 -1.57 -6.06 -14.68
CA LEU A 87 -1.96 -4.65 -14.58
C LEU A 87 -0.76 -3.78 -14.24
N LEU A 88 0.04 -4.16 -13.26
CA LEU A 88 1.17 -3.34 -12.84
C LEU A 88 2.29 -3.27 -13.90
N GLN A 89 2.54 -4.35 -14.65
CA GLN A 89 3.43 -4.31 -15.82
C GLN A 89 2.92 -3.34 -16.90
N THR A 90 1.60 -3.28 -17.08
CA THR A 90 0.97 -2.31 -17.98
C THR A 90 1.18 -0.88 -17.48
N LEU A 91 0.97 -0.63 -16.19
CA LEU A 91 1.19 0.69 -15.58
C LEU A 91 2.65 1.15 -15.64
N ASP A 92 3.60 0.23 -15.46
CA ASP A 92 5.03 0.48 -15.62
C ASP A 92 5.35 0.92 -17.07
N SER A 93 4.85 0.17 -18.05
CA SER A 93 5.01 0.49 -19.47
C SER A 93 4.40 1.84 -19.84
N MET A 94 3.32 2.24 -19.17
CA MET A 94 2.67 3.55 -19.31
C MET A 94 3.34 4.66 -18.49
N GLN A 95 4.37 4.35 -17.70
CA GLN A 95 5.06 5.28 -16.80
C GLN A 95 4.10 5.96 -15.80
N LYS A 96 3.07 5.24 -15.34
CA LYS A 96 2.12 5.72 -14.33
C LYS A 96 2.78 5.71 -12.95
N GLN A 97 2.42 6.66 -12.09
CA GLN A 97 2.89 6.67 -10.71
C GLN A 97 2.24 5.51 -9.95
N VAL A 98 3.04 4.60 -9.38
CA VAL A 98 2.59 3.43 -8.63
C VAL A 98 3.30 3.34 -7.29
N LEU A 99 2.52 3.38 -6.21
CA LEU A 99 2.98 3.15 -4.85
C LEU A 99 2.54 1.76 -4.38
N GLY A 100 3.49 0.87 -4.08
CA GLY A 100 3.22 -0.45 -3.50
C GLY A 100 3.50 -0.50 -2.01
N ILE A 101 2.54 -0.97 -1.21
CA ILE A 101 2.65 -1.12 0.25
C ILE A 101 2.71 -2.59 0.64
N CYS A 102 3.72 -3.01 1.41
CA CYS A 102 3.89 -4.35 1.97
C CYS A 102 3.74 -5.47 0.92
N PHE A 103 2.58 -6.12 0.84
CA PHE A 103 2.25 -7.04 -0.25
C PHE A 103 2.45 -6.41 -1.63
N GLY A 104 2.01 -5.17 -1.85
CA GLY A 104 2.23 -4.46 -3.11
C GLY A 104 3.71 -4.23 -3.44
N HIS A 105 4.59 -4.24 -2.42
CA HIS A 105 6.05 -4.28 -2.59
C HIS A 105 6.55 -5.71 -2.88
N GLN A 106 5.95 -6.74 -2.27
CA GLN A 106 6.34 -8.15 -2.43
C GLN A 106 5.78 -8.87 -3.66
N VAL A 107 4.71 -8.37 -4.30
CA VAL A 107 4.25 -8.83 -5.63
C VAL A 107 5.38 -8.78 -6.66
N TRP A 108 6.44 -8.06 -6.32
CA TRP A 108 7.70 -8.00 -7.01
C TRP A 108 8.81 -8.52 -6.08
N GLU A 109 9.30 -9.74 -6.30
CA GLU A 109 10.71 -9.99 -5.98
C GLU A 109 11.52 -8.88 -6.64
N VAL A 110 12.47 -8.25 -5.91
CA VAL A 110 13.18 -7.03 -6.32
C VAL A 110 13.40 -7.02 -7.83
N PRO A 111 12.58 -6.28 -8.59
CA PRO A 111 12.47 -6.53 -10.01
C PRO A 111 13.78 -6.13 -10.68
N VAL A 112 14.10 -6.79 -11.79
CA VAL A 112 15.30 -6.45 -12.56
C VAL A 112 15.21 -4.98 -12.98
N GLY A 113 16.18 -4.17 -12.52
CA GLY A 113 16.19 -2.72 -12.74
C GLY A 113 15.65 -1.89 -11.56
N ALA A 114 15.23 -2.52 -10.46
CA ALA A 114 14.93 -1.83 -9.23
C ALA A 114 16.20 -1.35 -8.52
N GLU A 115 16.14 -0.14 -7.98
CA GLU A 115 17.16 0.42 -7.10
C GLU A 115 16.67 0.28 -5.66
N VAL A 116 17.40 -0.49 -4.85
CA VAL A 116 17.12 -0.59 -3.40
C VAL A 116 17.61 0.69 -2.72
N ILE A 117 16.70 1.42 -2.10
CA ILE A 117 16.98 2.70 -1.44
C ILE A 117 16.93 2.62 0.09
N ALA A 118 16.41 1.52 0.64
CA ALA A 118 16.49 1.21 2.07
C ALA A 118 16.52 -0.31 2.30
N PHE A 119 17.30 -0.75 3.30
CA PHE A 119 17.44 -2.14 3.70
C PHE A 119 17.56 -2.29 5.22
N SER A 120 17.25 -3.48 5.73
CA SER A 120 17.49 -3.87 7.13
C SER A 120 17.91 -5.33 7.19
N ASP A 121 18.56 -5.72 8.28
CA ASP A 121 18.95 -7.13 8.51
C ASP A 121 17.74 -8.07 8.64
N LYS A 122 16.55 -7.53 8.92
CA LYS A 122 15.33 -8.32 9.13
C LYS A 122 14.67 -8.75 7.82
N THR A 123 14.65 -7.86 6.83
CA THR A 123 13.84 -8.02 5.61
C THR A 123 14.68 -8.03 4.33
N GLY A 124 15.93 -7.54 4.40
CA GLY A 124 16.82 -7.36 3.25
C GLY A 124 16.45 -6.16 2.38
N VAL A 125 15.16 -5.92 2.11
CA VAL A 125 14.68 -4.76 1.34
C VAL A 125 13.49 -4.12 2.06
N GLU A 126 13.66 -2.86 2.43
CA GLU A 126 12.62 -2.05 3.07
C GLU A 126 11.93 -1.13 2.06
N MET A 127 12.70 -0.63 1.08
CA MET A 127 12.20 0.26 0.03
C MET A 127 13.00 0.10 -1.26
N PHE A 128 12.31 0.16 -2.40
CA PHE A 128 12.95 0.21 -3.72
C PHE A 128 12.20 1.15 -4.67
N THR A 129 12.88 1.59 -5.72
CA THR A 129 12.27 2.32 -6.85
C THR A 129 12.53 1.62 -8.16
N ILE A 130 11.65 1.81 -9.14
CA ILE A 130 11.91 1.49 -10.55
C ILE A 130 11.64 2.76 -11.35
N GLY A 131 12.67 3.28 -12.01
CA GLY A 131 12.59 4.58 -12.65
C GLY A 131 12.20 5.68 -11.65
N LYS A 132 11.31 6.60 -12.09
CA LYS A 132 10.80 7.71 -11.27
C LYS A 132 9.28 7.60 -11.02
N HIS A 133 8.72 6.43 -11.25
CA HIS A 133 7.28 6.23 -11.29
C HIS A 133 6.82 4.97 -10.56
N ILE A 134 7.72 4.13 -10.05
CA ILE A 134 7.38 3.05 -9.11
C ILE A 134 8.15 3.22 -7.80
N LEU A 135 7.44 3.15 -6.68
CA LEU A 135 7.98 3.11 -5.33
C LEU A 135 7.33 1.95 -4.57
N GLY A 136 8.14 1.00 -4.14
CA GLY A 136 7.73 -0.09 -3.25
C GLY A 136 8.24 0.17 -1.83
N ILE A 137 7.37 0.01 -0.84
CA ILE A 137 7.74 0.08 0.57
C ILE A 137 7.20 -1.11 1.36
N GLN A 138 8.01 -1.64 2.28
CA GLN A 138 7.59 -2.71 3.18
C GLN A 138 6.64 -2.19 4.26
N GLY A 139 6.97 -1.03 4.84
CA GLY A 139 6.23 -0.45 5.95
C GLY A 139 4.80 -0.03 5.58
N HIS A 140 3.96 0.10 6.61
CA HIS A 140 2.55 0.53 6.50
C HIS A 140 2.34 1.96 7.05
N PRO A 141 2.74 3.01 6.31
CA PRO A 141 2.54 4.40 6.76
C PRO A 141 1.06 4.79 6.85
N GLU A 142 0.15 3.99 6.30
CA GLU A 142 -1.29 4.17 6.45
C GLU A 142 -1.81 3.70 7.82
N TYR A 143 -1.10 2.81 8.52
CA TYR A 143 -1.57 2.26 9.79
C TYR A 143 -1.43 3.25 10.94
N THR A 144 -2.54 3.49 11.63
CA THR A 144 -2.57 4.19 12.91
C THR A 144 -2.20 3.22 14.05
N LYS A 145 -1.85 3.78 15.20
CA LYS A 145 -1.51 3.00 16.40
C LYS A 145 -2.65 2.07 16.84
N ASP A 146 -3.89 2.52 16.73
CA ASP A 146 -5.07 1.74 17.06
C ASP A 146 -5.34 0.61 16.05
N ILE A 147 -5.10 0.83 14.75
CA ILE A 147 -5.14 -0.24 13.74
C ILE A 147 -4.09 -1.31 14.05
N LEU A 148 -2.86 -0.91 14.39
CA LEU A 148 -1.78 -1.82 14.78
C LEU A 148 -2.14 -2.62 16.03
N ASN A 149 -2.67 -1.96 17.07
CA ASN A 149 -3.10 -2.63 18.29
C ASN A 149 -4.21 -3.66 18.00
N ASN A 150 -5.21 -3.28 17.18
CA ASN A 150 -6.28 -4.21 16.79
C ASN A 150 -5.74 -5.40 15.98
N LEU A 151 -4.77 -5.17 15.10
CA LEU A 151 -4.12 -6.24 14.35
C LEU A 151 -3.38 -7.19 15.29
N ILE A 152 -2.59 -6.68 16.24
CA ILE A 152 -1.89 -7.48 17.25
C ILE A 152 -2.90 -8.33 18.04
N ASP A 153 -3.99 -7.74 18.52
CA ASP A 153 -5.02 -8.46 19.27
C ASP A 153 -5.67 -9.58 18.44
N ARG A 154 -5.95 -9.33 17.18
CA ARG A 154 -6.50 -10.35 16.28
C ARG A 154 -5.52 -11.49 16.02
N LEU A 155 -4.23 -11.20 15.87
CA LEU A 155 -3.20 -12.21 15.66
C LEU A 155 -3.02 -13.10 16.89
N VAL A 156 -3.07 -12.52 18.10
CA VAL A 156 -3.06 -13.29 19.36
C VAL A 156 -4.29 -14.18 19.46
N ASN A 157 -5.49 -13.61 19.23
CA ASN A 157 -6.75 -14.35 19.35
C ASN A 157 -6.90 -15.49 18.33
N ASN A 158 -6.15 -15.44 17.23
CA ASN A 158 -6.10 -16.48 16.20
C ASN A 158 -4.88 -17.41 16.37
N ASP A 159 -4.22 -17.40 17.53
CA ASP A 159 -3.03 -18.20 17.83
C ASP A 159 -1.90 -18.04 16.80
N SER A 160 -1.85 -16.90 16.10
CA SER A 160 -0.88 -16.64 15.03
C SER A 160 0.42 -16.03 15.56
N ILE A 161 0.38 -15.42 16.75
CA ILE A 161 1.55 -14.90 17.47
C ILE A 161 1.44 -15.22 18.97
N GLU A 162 2.57 -15.32 19.64
CA GLU A 162 2.61 -15.51 21.09
C GLU A 162 2.20 -14.25 21.85
N ILE A 163 1.55 -14.43 23.01
CA ILE A 163 1.12 -13.32 23.89
C ILE A 163 2.32 -12.46 24.30
N ALA A 164 3.45 -13.07 24.65
CA ALA A 164 4.65 -12.34 25.05
C ALA A 164 5.18 -11.43 23.93
N PHE A 165 5.13 -11.90 22.67
CA PHE A 165 5.51 -11.10 21.52
C PHE A 165 4.53 -9.93 21.30
N ALA A 166 3.24 -10.18 21.47
CA ALA A 166 2.21 -9.14 21.35
C ALA A 166 2.36 -8.04 22.41
N GLU A 167 2.66 -8.41 23.67
CA GLU A 167 2.91 -7.45 24.75
C GLU A 167 4.14 -6.59 24.47
N ASP A 168 5.24 -7.19 24.00
CA ASP A 168 6.45 -6.46 23.62
C ASP A 168 6.20 -5.50 22.45
N ALA A 169 5.50 -5.96 21.40
CA ALA A 169 5.12 -5.12 20.27
C ALA A 169 4.27 -3.91 20.70
N LYS A 170 3.28 -4.12 21.58
CA LYS A 170 2.44 -3.05 22.12
C LYS A 170 3.22 -2.07 23.00
N SER A 171 4.16 -2.56 23.80
CA SER A 171 5.05 -1.74 24.63
C SER A 171 5.92 -0.84 23.76
N ASN A 172 6.54 -1.39 22.73
CA ASN A 172 7.38 -0.64 21.79
C ASN A 172 6.62 0.48 21.07
N LEU A 173 5.35 0.25 20.70
CA LEU A 173 4.47 1.27 20.12
C LEU A 173 4.14 2.44 21.08
N GLN A 174 4.38 2.30 22.38
CA GLN A 174 4.24 3.39 23.36
C GLN A 174 5.53 4.19 23.54
N ILE A 175 6.68 3.57 23.31
CA ILE A 175 8.00 4.16 23.55
C ILE A 175 8.47 5.01 22.36
N ALA A 176 8.17 4.57 21.14
CA ALA A 176 8.50 5.29 19.92
C ALA A 176 7.29 5.30 18.98
N GLU A 177 6.76 6.48 18.66
CA GLU A 177 5.86 6.60 17.52
C GLU A 177 6.66 6.38 16.25
N PRO A 178 6.21 5.52 15.32
CA PRO A 178 6.83 5.42 14.01
C PRO A 178 6.83 6.80 13.35
N ASP A 179 7.84 7.11 12.53
CA ASP A 179 7.93 8.34 11.72
C ASP A 179 6.89 8.37 10.57
N ARG A 180 5.68 7.92 10.85
CA ARG A 180 4.56 7.75 9.94
C ARG A 180 4.30 9.01 9.12
N LYS A 181 4.26 10.18 9.76
CA LYS A 181 4.00 11.46 9.07
C LYS A 181 5.09 11.79 8.04
N CYS A 182 6.33 11.42 8.33
CA CYS A 182 7.45 11.61 7.41
C CYS A 182 7.31 10.68 6.20
N TRP A 183 7.00 9.40 6.45
CA TRP A 183 6.76 8.40 5.41
C TRP A 183 5.54 8.72 4.54
N GLU A 184 4.42 9.11 5.15
CA GLU A 184 3.22 9.58 4.44
C GLU A 184 3.54 10.76 3.51
N LYS A 185 4.36 11.70 3.99
CA LYS A 185 4.78 12.85 3.18
C LYS A 185 5.62 12.42 1.97
N ILE A 186 6.57 11.49 2.16
CA ILE A 186 7.39 10.96 1.07
C ILE A 186 6.52 10.24 0.04
N CYS A 187 5.68 9.31 0.50
CA CYS A 187 4.79 8.53 -0.37
C CYS A 187 3.81 9.41 -1.14
N ARG A 188 3.22 10.39 -0.46
CA ARG A 188 2.33 11.37 -1.10
C ARG A 188 3.09 12.19 -2.13
N SER A 189 4.24 12.78 -1.77
CA SER A 189 5.06 13.55 -2.70
C SER A 189 5.45 12.75 -3.95
N PHE A 190 5.84 11.49 -3.78
CA PHE A 190 6.12 10.57 -4.87
C PHE A 190 4.88 10.38 -5.78
N LEU A 191 3.74 9.98 -5.19
CA LEU A 191 2.50 9.74 -5.93
C LEU A 191 2.03 10.98 -6.71
N LYS A 192 2.35 12.19 -6.21
CA LYS A 192 2.03 13.45 -6.87
C LYS A 192 3.05 13.88 -7.94
N GLY A 193 4.12 13.12 -8.17
CA GLY A 193 5.22 13.44 -9.08
C GLY A 193 6.06 14.64 -8.62
N LYS A 194 6.13 14.89 -7.30
CA LYS A 194 6.83 16.05 -6.71
C LYS A 194 8.29 15.73 -6.35
N ILE A 195 8.73 14.48 -6.44
CA ILE A 195 10.11 14.00 -6.19
C ILE A 195 10.53 12.97 -7.24
#